data_AF-A0AAV3X7E0-F1
#
_entry.id   AF-A0AAV3X7E0-F1
#
_cell.length_a   1.000
_cell.length_b   1.000
_cell.length_c   1.000
_cell.angle_alpha   90.00
_cell.angle_beta   90.00
_cell.angle_gamma   90.00
#
_symmetry.space_group_name_H-M   'P 1'
#
loop_
_entity.id
_entity.type
_entity.pdbx_description
1 polymer ?
#
loop_
_entity_poly.entity_id
_entity_poly.type
_entity_poly.pdbx_seq_one_letter_code
_entity_poly.pdbx_strand_id
1 'polypeptide(L)'
;MVRELERLQNTNPFPETAPVANPVFFRTYSRRTANGRESWEQVCDRTLRGLVRLGKLTPQEADIIDQMQRQIKSLPSGRWLWVGGV
;
A
#
# COMPACT_ATOMS: atom_id res chain seq x y z
N MET A 1 11.62 10.42 -35.98
CA MET A 1 12.39 10.99 -34.85
C MET A 1 11.77 10.47 -33.56
N VAL A 2 12.47 9.58 -32.84
CA VAL A 2 12.06 9.15 -31.50
C VAL A 2 12.64 10.16 -30.52
N ARG A 3 11.78 10.84 -29.75
CA ARG A 3 12.23 11.68 -28.62
C ARG A 3 12.58 10.73 -27.48
N GLU A 4 13.83 10.73 -27.05
CA GLU A 4 14.20 10.16 -25.75
C GLU A 4 13.53 11.00 -24.67
N LEU A 5 12.51 10.43 -24.02
CA LEU A 5 11.94 11.00 -22.81
C LEU A 5 12.89 10.66 -21.67
N GLU A 6 13.40 11.68 -20.98
CA GLU A 6 14.07 11.48 -19.70
C GLU A 6 13.13 10.70 -18.78
N ARG A 7 13.51 9.45 -18.50
CA ARG A 7 12.76 8.58 -17.62
C ARG A 7 13.05 9.08 -16.21
N LEU A 8 12.19 9.97 -15.69
CA LEU A 8 12.16 10.28 -14.27
C LEU A 8 12.17 8.95 -13.52
N GLN A 9 13.21 8.71 -12.71
CA GLN A 9 13.33 7.50 -11.92
C GLN A 9 12.09 7.39 -11.05
N ASN A 10 11.19 6.50 -11.47
CA ASN A 10 9.98 6.22 -10.73
C ASN A 10 10.44 5.46 -9.48
N THR A 11 10.38 6.10 -8.33
CA THR A 11 10.76 5.50 -7.04
C THR A 11 9.74 4.41 -6.74
N ASN A 12 10.01 3.20 -7.24
CA ASN A 12 9.20 2.02 -6.98
C ASN A 12 9.29 1.74 -5.47
N PRO A 13 8.19 1.85 -4.69
CA PRO A 13 8.24 1.63 -3.25
C PRO A 13 8.37 0.14 -2.90
N PHE A 14 8.35 -0.74 -3.90
CA PHE A 14 8.41 -2.19 -3.74
C PHE A 14 9.83 -2.73 -3.98
N PRO A 15 10.20 -3.84 -3.31
CA PRO A 15 11.51 -4.48 -3.50
C PRO A 15 11.79 -4.85 -4.97
N GLU A 16 13.06 -4.79 -5.37
CA GLU A 16 13.50 -5.19 -6.72
C GLU A 16 13.17 -6.65 -7.05
N THR A 17 13.14 -7.51 -6.03
CA THR A 17 12.73 -8.92 -6.13
C THR A 17 11.25 -9.10 -6.46
N ALA A 18 10.45 -8.02 -6.46
CA ALA A 18 9.02 -8.02 -6.78
C ALA A 18 8.71 -7.14 -8.00
N PRO A 19 9.18 -7.51 -9.21
CA PRO A 19 9.11 -6.65 -10.41
C PRO A 19 7.69 -6.30 -10.85
N VAL A 20 6.69 -7.11 -10.47
CA VAL A 20 5.27 -6.89 -10.80
C VAL A 20 4.48 -6.22 -9.66
N ALA A 21 5.09 -5.97 -8.50
CA ALA A 21 4.37 -5.41 -7.36
C ALA A 21 3.79 -4.03 -7.66
N ASN A 22 4.57 -3.15 -8.31
CA ASN A 22 4.15 -1.81 -8.67
C ASN A 22 2.90 -1.79 -9.58
N PRO A 23 2.91 -2.46 -10.76
CA PRO A 23 1.72 -2.49 -11.61
C PRO A 23 0.54 -3.22 -10.95
N VAL A 24 0.77 -4.28 -10.17
CA VAL A 24 -0.31 -5.02 -9.45
C VAL A 24 -0.95 -4.14 -8.37
N PHE A 25 -0.15 -3.42 -7.58
CA PHE A 25 -0.62 -2.53 -6.54
C PHE A 25 -1.52 -1.43 -7.12
N PHE A 26 -1.01 -0.70 -8.12
CA PHE A 26 -1.75 0.41 -8.70
C PHE A 26 -3.01 -0.04 -9.45
N ARG A 27 -3.03 -1.23 -10.06
CA ARG A 27 -4.24 -1.71 -10.75
C ARG A 27 -5.29 -2.34 -9.85
N THR A 28 -4.93 -2.73 -8.61
CA THR A 28 -5.80 -3.58 -7.77
C THR A 28 -6.16 -2.95 -6.42
N TYR A 29 -5.20 -2.35 -5.72
CA TYR A 29 -5.37 -1.97 -4.30
C TYR A 29 -5.34 -0.46 -4.06
N SER A 30 -4.64 0.28 -4.93
CA SER A 30 -4.60 1.73 -4.88
C SER A 30 -5.91 2.34 -5.36
N ARG A 31 -6.71 2.90 -4.45
CA ARG A 31 -7.97 3.57 -4.79
C ARG A 31 -7.74 4.94 -5.39
N ARG A 32 -8.74 5.44 -6.12
CA ARG A 32 -8.79 6.84 -6.56
C ARG A 32 -9.31 7.72 -5.42
N THR A 33 -8.67 8.86 -5.25
CA THR A 33 -9.01 9.95 -4.33
C THR A 33 -9.10 11.24 -5.12
N ALA A 34 -9.52 12.34 -4.48
CA ALA A 34 -9.51 13.67 -5.10
C ALA A 34 -8.10 14.12 -5.55
N ASN A 35 -7.05 13.62 -4.88
CA ASN A 35 -5.65 13.98 -5.14
C ASN A 35 -4.93 12.98 -6.05
N GLY A 36 -5.66 12.04 -6.67
CA GLY A 36 -5.08 10.97 -7.48
C GLY A 36 -5.16 9.61 -6.79
N ARG A 37 -4.21 8.72 -7.08
CA ARG A 37 -4.22 7.34 -6.57
C ARG A 37 -3.51 7.23 -5.22
N GLU A 38 -4.00 6.36 -4.34
CA GLU A 38 -3.35 6.10 -3.05
C GLU A 38 -1.91 5.58 -3.23
N SER A 39 -0.97 6.09 -2.43
CA SER A 39 0.36 5.49 -2.26
C SER A 39 0.29 4.22 -1.40
N TRP A 40 1.38 3.45 -1.35
CA TRP A 40 1.45 2.25 -0.51
C TRP A 40 1.24 2.59 0.97
N GLU A 41 1.88 3.67 1.43
CA GLU A 41 1.79 4.18 2.80
C GLU A 41 0.35 4.56 3.16
N GLN A 42 -0.35 5.26 2.25
CA GLN A 42 -1.74 5.65 2.46
C GLN A 42 -2.68 4.43 2.57
N VAL A 43 -2.41 3.38 1.78
CA VAL A 43 -3.16 2.11 1.90
C VAL A 43 -2.88 1.46 3.25
N CYS A 44 -1.62 1.39 3.71
CA CYS A 44 -1.25 0.89 5.04
C CYS A 44 -1.99 1.64 6.15
N ASP A 45 -1.93 2.97 6.16
CA ASP A 45 -2.55 3.82 7.16
C ASP A 45 -4.07 3.61 7.21
N ARG A 46 -4.71 3.53 6.05
CA ARG A 46 -6.15 3.28 5.95
C ARG A 46 -6.50 1.90 6.52
N THR A 47 -5.83 0.85 6.06
CA THR A 47 -6.16 -0.52 6.48
C THR A 47 -5.88 -0.76 7.95
N LEU A 48 -4.80 -0.20 8.49
CA LEU A 48 -4.43 -0.32 9.89
C LEU A 48 -5.46 0.37 10.78
N ARG A 49 -5.86 1.61 10.45
CA ARG A 49 -6.92 2.32 11.20
C ARG A 49 -8.21 1.50 11.28
N GLY A 50 -8.59 0.85 10.18
CA GLY A 50 -9.74 -0.06 10.16
C GLY A 50 -9.59 -1.25 11.10
N LEU A 51 -8.41 -1.88 11.11
CA LEU A 51 -8.11 -3.03 11.98
C LEU A 51 -8.10 -2.64 13.46
N VAL A 52 -7.46 -1.52 13.80
CA VAL A 52 -7.42 -0.99 15.17
C VAL A 52 -8.83 -0.74 15.68
N ARG A 53 -9.69 -0.09 14.87
CA ARG A 53 -11.08 0.19 15.24
C ARG A 53 -11.91 -1.09 15.42
N LEU A 54 -11.81 -2.05 14.49
CA LEU A 54 -12.61 -3.27 14.49
C LEU A 54 -12.16 -4.25 15.57
N GLY A 55 -10.85 -4.47 15.67
CA GLY A 55 -10.21 -5.43 16.57
C GLY A 55 -9.95 -4.89 17.97
N LYS A 56 -10.17 -3.59 18.21
CA LYS A 56 -9.83 -2.89 19.48
C LYS A 56 -8.37 -3.12 19.87
N LEU A 57 -7.48 -3.04 18.88
CA LEU A 57 -6.07 -3.34 19.05
C LEU A 57 -5.40 -2.31 19.96
N THR A 58 -4.46 -2.80 20.77
CA THR A 58 -3.54 -1.96 21.53
C THR A 58 -2.55 -1.25 20.59
N PRO A 59 -1.91 -0.16 21.04
CA PRO A 59 -0.86 0.50 20.26
C PRO A 59 0.26 -0.46 19.84
N GLN A 60 0.69 -1.34 20.74
CA GLN A 60 1.78 -2.28 20.48
C GLN A 60 1.42 -3.30 19.40
N GLU A 61 0.17 -3.80 19.40
CA GLU A 61 -0.32 -4.68 18.33
C GLU A 61 -0.41 -3.94 16.99
N ALA A 62 -0.87 -2.68 17.01
CA ALA A 62 -0.94 -1.86 15.82
C ALA A 62 0.45 -1.60 15.20
N ASP A 63 1.45 -1.32 16.04
CA ASP A 63 2.84 -1.08 15.62
C ASP A 63 3.45 -2.31 14.93
N ILE A 64 3.20 -3.51 15.46
CA ILE A 64 3.68 -4.75 14.84
C ILE A 64 3.03 -4.95 13.46
N ILE A 65 1.72 -4.72 13.35
CA ILE A 65 1.01 -4.83 12.07
C ILE A 65 1.54 -3.81 11.07
N ASP A 66 1.71 -2.55 11.48
CA ASP A 66 2.25 -1.48 10.64
C ASP A 66 3.63 -1.86 10.09
N GLN A 67 4.53 -2.30 10.98
CA GLN A 67 5.88 -2.71 10.61
C GLN A 67 5.85 -3.88 9.61
N MET A 68 5.07 -4.93 9.88
CA MET A 68 4.99 -6.11 9.01
C MET A 68 4.37 -5.78 7.65
N GLN A 69 3.35 -4.92 7.64
CA GLN A 69 2.67 -4.51 6.42
C GLN A 69 3.60 -3.65 5.55
N ARG A 70 4.26 -2.63 6.11
CA ARG A 70 5.19 -1.77 5.36
C ARG A 70 6.39 -2.52 4.82
N GLN A 71 6.88 -3.53 5.55
CA GLN A 71 7.95 -4.42 5.09
C GLN A 71 7.47 -5.52 4.13
N ILE A 72 6.17 -5.60 3.83
CA ILE A 72 5.55 -6.59 2.94
C ILE A 72 5.86 -8.03 3.41
N LYS A 73 5.95 -8.23 4.73
CA LYS A 73 6.19 -9.54 5.34
C LYS A 73 4.89 -10.24 5.73
N SER A 74 3.88 -9.47 6.10
CA SER A 74 2.53 -9.95 6.36
C SER A 74 1.54 -8.89 5.90
N LEU A 75 0.54 -9.31 5.13
CA LEU A 75 -0.46 -8.42 4.55
C LEU A 75 -1.86 -8.86 4.98
N PRO A 76 -2.78 -7.92 5.21
CA PRO A 76 -4.20 -8.23 5.24
C PRO A 76 -4.64 -8.88 3.93
N SER A 77 -5.78 -9.58 3.94
CA SER A 77 -6.34 -10.18 2.72
C SER A 77 -6.50 -9.13 1.62
N GLY A 78 -6.43 -9.55 0.35
CA GLY A 78 -6.62 -8.63 -0.79
C GLY A 78 -7.95 -7.87 -0.73
N ARG A 79 -9.00 -8.52 -0.20
CA ARG A 79 -10.29 -7.88 0.10
C ARG A 79 -10.13 -6.75 1.11
N TRP A 80 -9.40 -6.95 2.20
CA TRP A 80 -9.17 -5.91 3.19
C TRP A 80 -8.26 -4.79 2.68
N LEU A 81 -7.23 -5.09 1.88
CA LEU A 81 -6.45 -4.05 1.19
C LEU A 81 -7.35 -3.15 0.32
N TRP A 82 -8.32 -3.76 -0.36
CA TRP A 82 -9.28 -3.04 -1.20
C TRP A 82 -10.37 -2.30 -0.41
N VAL A 83 -10.98 -2.86 0.65
CA VAL A 83 -12.13 -2.22 1.35
C VAL A 83 -11.94 -1.89 2.82
N GLY A 84 -10.84 -2.29 3.45
CA GLY A 84 -10.58 -1.98 4.86
C GLY A 84 -10.44 -0.48 5.11
N GLY A 85 -10.81 -0.04 6.32
CA GLY A 85 -10.60 1.34 6.77
C GLY A 85 -11.46 2.41 6.09
N VAL A 86 -12.65 2.04 5.59
CA VAL A 86 -13.70 3.02 5.23
C VAL A 86 -14.37 3.54 6.50
#